data_AF-A0A512NGR9-F1
#
_entry.id   AF-A0A512NGR9-F1
#
_cell.length_a   1.000
_cell.length_b   1.000
_cell.length_c   1.000
_cell.angle_alpha   90.00
_cell.angle_beta   90.00
_cell.angle_gamma   90.00
#
_symmetry.space_group_name_H-M   'P 1'
#
loop_
_entity.id
_entity.type
_entity.pdbx_description
1 polymer ?
#
loop_
_entity_poly.entity_id
_entity_poly.type
_entity_poly.pdbx_seq_one_letter_code
_entity_poly.pdbx_strand_id
1 'polypeptide(L)'
;MRWIACSLIASIVVSGVAYAADELVPPPKGAPLLLQVDADGVQIYTCEAKDQGFAWVFKAPEANLFDKQGRQIGTHFAGPSWKFADGSVVGELAARADAPASGAIPWLLLKPKSHEGSGVPANTAFIRRADTKGGAAPAAGCDAAHKGEQARIRYYALYQFFGAAK
;
A
#
# COMPACT_ATOMS: atom_id res chain seq x y z
N MET A 1 22.30 47.92 44.96
CA MET A 1 21.87 46.50 45.03
C MET A 1 21.12 46.17 43.74
N ARG A 2 21.82 45.76 42.65
CA ARG A 2 21.17 45.34 41.39
C ARG A 2 21.39 43.83 41.26
N TRP A 3 20.31 43.07 41.37
CA TRP A 3 20.35 41.62 41.27
C TRP A 3 20.34 41.21 39.79
N ILE A 4 21.27 40.32 39.45
CA ILE A 4 21.41 39.66 38.16
C ILE A 4 20.35 38.55 38.11
N ALA A 5 19.49 38.56 37.10
CA ALA A 5 18.67 37.40 36.75
C ALA A 5 19.18 36.85 35.41
N CYS A 6 20.01 35.81 35.49
CA CYS A 6 20.45 35.03 34.34
C CYS A 6 19.33 34.04 34.00
N SER A 7 18.52 34.34 32.99
CA SER A 7 17.51 33.41 32.49
C SER A 7 18.19 32.32 31.66
N LEU A 8 18.35 31.13 32.24
CA LEU A 8 18.69 29.92 31.51
C LEU A 8 17.46 29.49 30.69
N ILE A 9 17.55 29.64 29.37
CA ILE A 9 16.60 29.03 28.44
C ILE A 9 16.97 27.55 28.33
N ALA A 10 16.19 26.69 28.97
CA ALA A 10 16.29 25.24 28.77
C ALA A 10 15.59 24.86 27.46
N SER A 11 16.36 24.58 26.42
CA SER A 11 15.84 24.05 25.16
C SER A 11 15.40 22.61 25.35
N ILE A 12 14.09 22.36 25.34
CA ILE A 12 13.51 21.02 25.28
C ILE A 12 13.69 20.50 23.86
N VAL A 13 14.56 19.50 23.70
CA VAL A 13 14.68 18.75 22.45
C VAL A 13 13.56 17.71 22.44
N VAL A 14 12.49 17.95 21.67
CA VAL A 14 11.48 16.92 21.40
C VAL A 14 12.06 15.97 20.36
N SER A 15 12.65 14.86 20.82
CA SER A 15 12.98 13.74 19.95
C SER A 15 11.67 13.10 19.47
N GLY A 16 11.25 13.45 18.25
CA GLY A 16 10.17 12.75 17.58
C GLY A 16 10.57 11.32 17.34
N VAL A 17 9.99 10.39 18.10
CA VAL A 17 10.10 8.96 17.80
C VAL A 17 9.28 8.73 16.53
N ALA A 18 9.95 8.56 15.40
CA ALA A 18 9.31 8.02 14.22
C ALA A 18 8.90 6.59 14.55
N TYR A 19 7.65 6.37 14.98
CA TYR A 19 7.08 5.03 15.00
C TYR A 19 7.21 4.47 13.60
N ALA A 20 8.03 3.44 13.45
CA ALA A 20 8.33 2.87 12.16
C ALA A 20 7.02 2.39 11.53
N ALA A 21 6.73 2.86 10.31
CA ALA A 21 5.70 2.36 9.43
C ALA A 21 5.67 0.81 9.36
N ASP A 22 6.74 0.11 9.74
CA ASP A 22 6.80 -1.34 9.77
C ASP A 22 5.79 -2.04 10.69
N GLU A 23 5.23 -1.36 11.70
CA GLU A 23 4.41 -2.03 12.72
C GLU A 23 2.94 -2.26 12.37
N LEU A 24 2.36 -1.57 11.38
CA LEU A 24 0.89 -1.65 11.16
C LEU A 24 0.43 -2.98 10.52
N VAL A 25 1.26 -3.54 9.64
CA VAL A 25 1.01 -4.84 8.99
C VAL A 25 2.35 -5.57 8.84
N PRO A 26 2.99 -5.98 9.94
CA PRO A 26 4.33 -6.50 9.90
C PRO A 26 4.34 -7.87 9.19
N PRO A 27 5.37 -8.18 8.38
CA PRO A 27 5.55 -9.55 7.94
C PRO A 27 5.85 -10.45 9.16
N PRO A 28 5.64 -11.77 9.06
CA PRO A 28 6.02 -12.67 10.15
C PRO A 28 7.49 -12.54 10.51
N LYS A 29 7.78 -12.61 11.81
CA LYS A 29 9.13 -12.54 12.34
C LYS A 29 10.01 -13.62 11.70
N GLY A 30 11.20 -13.21 11.22
CA GLY A 30 12.15 -14.13 10.58
C GLY A 30 11.88 -14.41 9.10
N ALA A 31 10.83 -13.85 8.50
CA ALA A 31 10.61 -13.91 7.06
C ALA A 31 11.65 -13.05 6.32
N PRO A 32 12.48 -13.62 5.43
CA PRO A 32 13.50 -12.86 4.72
C PRO A 32 12.88 -12.01 3.61
N LEU A 33 13.32 -10.75 3.46
CA LEU A 33 12.95 -9.92 2.31
C LEU A 33 13.59 -10.47 1.03
N LEU A 34 12.77 -10.78 0.04
CA LEU A 34 13.21 -11.28 -1.28
C LEU A 34 13.30 -10.15 -2.29
N LEU A 35 12.31 -9.25 -2.29
CA LEU A 35 12.21 -8.16 -3.25
C LEU A 35 11.43 -7.00 -2.64
N GLN A 36 11.84 -5.79 -3.00
CA GLN A 36 11.11 -4.57 -2.71
C GLN A 36 10.99 -3.74 -3.99
N VAL A 37 9.79 -3.29 -4.30
CA VAL A 37 9.47 -2.49 -5.50
C VAL A 37 8.52 -1.35 -5.15
N ASP A 38 8.72 -0.22 -5.81
CA ASP A 38 7.76 0.89 -5.77
C ASP A 38 6.67 0.66 -6.81
N ALA A 39 5.44 1.02 -6.48
CA ALA A 39 4.30 0.98 -7.40
C ALA A 39 3.78 2.38 -7.69
N ASP A 40 3.45 2.61 -8.95
CA ASP A 40 2.74 3.79 -9.42
C ASP A 40 1.62 3.35 -10.35
N GLY A 41 0.40 3.80 -10.07
CA GLY A 41 -0.77 3.39 -10.82
C GLY A 41 -2.06 4.00 -10.32
N VAL A 42 -3.18 3.32 -10.56
CA VAL A 42 -4.53 3.76 -10.17
C VAL A 42 -5.31 2.68 -9.45
N GLN A 43 -6.20 3.12 -8.56
CA GLN A 43 -7.33 2.33 -8.07
C GLN A 43 -8.56 2.72 -8.89
N ILE A 44 -9.25 1.72 -9.42
CA ILE A 44 -10.40 1.92 -10.29
C ILE A 44 -11.66 1.67 -9.50
N TYR A 45 -12.56 2.64 -9.54
CA TYR A 45 -13.88 2.58 -8.92
C TYR A 45 -14.96 2.76 -9.98
N THR A 46 -16.11 2.12 -9.77
CA THR A 46 -17.32 2.37 -10.57
C THR A 46 -18.42 2.89 -9.66
N CYS A 47 -19.14 3.91 -10.12
CA CYS A 47 -20.30 4.40 -9.38
C CYS A 47 -21.46 3.41 -9.54
N GLU A 48 -21.92 2.84 -8.43
CA GLU A 48 -22.98 1.82 -8.43
C GLU A 48 -24.12 2.20 -7.50
N ALA A 49 -25.33 1.79 -7.88
CA ALA A 49 -26.46 1.79 -6.95
C ALA A 49 -26.20 0.80 -5.81
N LYS A 50 -26.53 1.21 -4.58
CA LYS A 50 -26.55 0.37 -3.38
C LYS A 50 -27.96 0.41 -2.78
N ASP A 51 -28.18 -0.38 -1.73
CA ASP A 51 -29.48 -0.43 -1.04
C ASP A 51 -29.99 0.95 -0.63
N GLN A 52 -29.06 1.87 -0.30
CA GLN A 52 -29.35 3.27 -0.05
C GLN A 52 -28.42 4.17 -0.88
N GLY A 53 -28.94 4.66 -2.00
CA GLY A 53 -28.25 5.63 -2.84
C GLY A 53 -27.19 5.01 -3.75
N PHE A 54 -26.07 5.73 -3.91
CA PHE A 54 -25.00 5.40 -4.84
C PHE A 54 -23.65 5.47 -4.14
N ALA A 55 -22.73 4.58 -4.49
CA ALA A 55 -21.39 4.54 -3.92
C ALA A 55 -20.33 4.18 -4.98
N TRP A 56 -19.13 4.72 -4.81
CA TRP A 56 -17.95 4.31 -5.57
C TRP A 56 -17.48 2.93 -5.10
N VAL A 57 -17.59 1.93 -5.97
CA VAL A 57 -17.25 0.53 -5.68
C VAL A 57 -15.93 0.18 -6.32
N PHE A 58 -15.00 -0.32 -5.51
CA PHE A 58 -13.68 -0.75 -5.99
C PHE A 58 -13.79 -1.89 -7.00
N LYS A 59 -13.02 -1.79 -8.09
CA LYS A 59 -12.98 -2.78 -9.17
C LYS A 59 -11.64 -3.49 -9.27
N ALA A 60 -10.57 -2.74 -9.42
CA ALA A 60 -9.24 -3.29 -9.60
C ALA A 60 -8.15 -2.25 -9.32
N PRO A 61 -6.96 -2.69 -8.90
CA PRO A 61 -5.76 -1.90 -9.08
C PRO A 61 -5.22 -2.07 -10.51
N GLU A 62 -4.50 -1.08 -11.01
CA GLU A 62 -3.60 -1.20 -12.15
C GLU A 62 -2.34 -0.41 -11.79
N ALA A 63 -1.17 -1.04 -11.74
CA ALA A 63 0.08 -0.36 -11.45
C ALA A 63 1.29 -1.01 -12.12
N ASN A 64 2.28 -0.18 -12.42
CA ASN A 64 3.62 -0.60 -12.80
C ASN A 64 4.50 -0.72 -11.55
N LEU A 65 5.39 -1.70 -11.54
CA LEU A 65 6.30 -1.98 -10.43
C LEU A 65 7.73 -1.66 -10.83
N PHE A 66 8.41 -0.86 -10.01
CA PHE A 66 9.74 -0.32 -10.29
C PHE A 66 10.76 -0.78 -9.26
N ASP A 67 11.95 -1.13 -9.73
CA ASP A 67 13.09 -1.36 -8.85
C ASP A 67 13.69 -0.05 -8.31
N LYS A 68 14.71 -0.16 -7.44
CA LYS A 68 15.39 1.01 -6.84
C LYS A 68 16.09 1.92 -7.85
N GLN A 69 16.32 1.45 -9.08
CA GLN A 69 16.89 2.23 -10.17
C GLN A 69 15.80 2.90 -11.03
N GLY A 70 14.53 2.73 -10.69
CA GLY A 70 13.39 3.26 -11.45
C GLY A 70 13.07 2.46 -12.71
N ARG A 71 13.62 1.25 -12.87
CA ARG A 71 13.29 0.39 -14.01
C ARG A 71 12.02 -0.36 -13.72
N GLN A 72 11.09 -0.38 -14.68
CA GLN A 72 9.90 -1.20 -14.56
C GLN A 72 10.29 -2.69 -14.66
N ILE A 73 9.96 -3.47 -13.64
CA ILE A 73 10.27 -4.91 -13.56
C ILE A 73 9.04 -5.79 -13.43
N GLY A 74 7.85 -5.19 -13.28
CA GLY A 74 6.60 -5.95 -13.18
C GLY A 74 5.35 -5.08 -13.23
N THR A 75 4.21 -5.71 -13.01
CA THR A 75 2.89 -5.10 -12.99
C THR A 75 2.02 -5.68 -11.88
N HIS A 76 1.16 -4.87 -11.29
CA HIS A 76 0.13 -5.26 -10.33
C HIS A 76 -1.27 -5.00 -10.87
N PHE A 77 -2.18 -5.98 -10.74
CA PHE A 77 -3.54 -5.91 -11.29
C PHE A 77 -4.55 -6.71 -10.47
N ALA A 78 -5.80 -6.80 -10.96
CA ALA A 78 -6.89 -7.54 -10.33
C ALA A 78 -6.50 -8.97 -9.91
N GLY A 79 -7.08 -9.45 -8.82
CA GLY A 79 -6.79 -10.78 -8.28
C GLY A 79 -6.40 -10.83 -6.80
N PRO A 80 -6.01 -9.71 -6.17
CA PRO A 80 -4.79 -8.93 -6.50
C PRO A 80 -3.62 -9.82 -6.97
N SER A 81 -2.96 -9.43 -8.06
CA SER A 81 -1.89 -10.24 -8.69
C SER A 81 -0.64 -9.40 -8.97
N TRP A 82 0.54 -10.01 -8.87
CA TRP A 82 1.81 -9.41 -9.29
C TRP A 82 2.46 -10.30 -10.32
N LYS A 83 2.88 -9.70 -11.43
CA LYS A 83 3.55 -10.39 -12.54
C LYS A 83 4.90 -9.75 -12.81
N PHE A 84 5.91 -10.59 -12.89
CA PHE A 84 7.29 -10.28 -13.26
C PHE A 84 7.68 -11.08 -14.50
N ALA A 85 8.91 -10.93 -14.98
CA ALA A 85 9.39 -11.63 -16.17
C ALA A 85 9.49 -13.16 -15.97
N ASP A 86 9.77 -13.60 -14.74
CA ASP A 86 10.05 -14.99 -14.38
C ASP A 86 8.87 -15.72 -13.72
N GLY A 87 7.80 -15.02 -13.35
CA GLY A 87 6.65 -15.63 -12.71
C GLY A 87 5.53 -14.66 -12.30
N SER A 88 4.51 -15.22 -11.66
CA SER A 88 3.39 -14.47 -11.10
C SER A 88 2.99 -15.01 -9.73
N VAL A 89 2.37 -14.15 -8.93
CA VAL A 89 1.79 -14.52 -7.63
C VAL A 89 0.44 -13.84 -7.48
N VAL A 90 -0.56 -14.62 -7.06
CA VAL A 90 -1.90 -14.11 -6.70
C VAL A 90 -1.96 -14.06 -5.19
N GLY A 91 -2.36 -12.91 -4.65
CA GLY A 91 -2.44 -12.69 -3.20
C GLY A 91 -3.86 -12.84 -2.66
N GLU A 92 -3.93 -13.19 -1.39
CA GLU A 92 -5.12 -13.20 -0.57
C GLU A 92 -4.87 -12.41 0.71
N LEU A 93 -5.84 -11.58 1.11
CA LEU A 93 -5.69 -10.68 2.26
C LEU A 93 -5.53 -11.50 3.55
N ALA A 94 -4.45 -11.25 4.29
CA ALA A 94 -4.21 -11.84 5.59
C ALA A 94 -4.45 -10.84 6.74
N ALA A 95 -4.02 -9.60 6.55
CA ALA A 95 -4.27 -8.51 7.49
C ALA A 95 -4.32 -7.15 6.77
N ARG A 96 -5.01 -6.19 7.38
CA ARG A 96 -5.09 -4.81 6.89
C ARG A 96 -5.00 -3.83 8.04
N ALA A 97 -4.47 -2.65 7.75
CA ALA A 97 -4.51 -1.49 8.61
C ALA A 97 -4.77 -0.24 7.78
N ASP A 98 -5.46 0.74 8.35
CA ASP A 98 -5.64 2.03 7.69
C ASP A 98 -4.29 2.74 7.56
N ALA A 99 -4.06 3.38 6.41
CA ALA A 99 -2.81 4.07 6.16
C ALA A 99 -2.76 5.36 6.99
N PRO A 100 -1.59 5.74 7.55
CA PRO A 100 -1.43 7.03 8.24
C PRO A 100 -1.67 8.23 7.33
N ALA A 101 -1.40 8.09 6.03
CA ALA A 101 -1.63 9.15 5.05
C ALA A 101 -3.12 9.29 4.73
N SER A 102 -3.64 10.51 4.86
CA SER A 102 -5.03 10.80 4.50
C SER A 102 -5.29 10.57 3.01
N GLY A 103 -6.44 9.98 2.68
CA GLY A 103 -6.83 9.65 1.32
C GLY A 103 -6.02 8.51 0.68
N ALA A 104 -5.17 7.82 1.45
CA ALA A 104 -4.45 6.65 0.96
C ALA A 104 -5.24 5.35 1.13
N ILE A 105 -5.03 4.41 0.21
CA ILE A 105 -5.53 3.04 0.38
C ILE A 105 -4.86 2.34 1.57
N PRO A 106 -5.54 1.37 2.22
CA PRO A 106 -5.01 0.66 3.37
C PRO A 106 -3.69 -0.07 3.08
N TRP A 107 -2.88 -0.21 4.12
CA TRP A 107 -1.75 -1.12 4.11
C TRP A 107 -2.24 -2.55 4.31
N LEU A 108 -1.56 -3.50 3.66
CA LEU A 108 -1.98 -4.89 3.63
C LEU A 108 -0.80 -5.81 3.93
N LEU A 109 -1.09 -6.89 4.65
CA LEU A 109 -0.32 -8.12 4.57
C LEU A 109 -1.17 -9.13 3.79
N LEU A 110 -0.57 -9.74 2.78
CA LEU A 110 -1.19 -10.78 1.97
C LEU A 110 -0.37 -12.07 2.06
N LYS A 111 -1.07 -13.20 1.94
CA LYS A 111 -0.47 -14.51 1.67
C LYS A 111 -0.69 -14.86 0.21
N PRO A 112 0.22 -15.60 -0.42
CA PRO A 112 -0.06 -16.16 -1.73
C PRO A 112 -1.22 -17.15 -1.69
N LYS A 113 -2.13 -17.01 -2.64
CA LYS A 113 -3.14 -18.01 -2.98
C LYS A 113 -2.63 -18.99 -4.02
N SER A 114 -1.84 -18.50 -4.98
CA SER A 114 -1.19 -19.32 -6.00
C SER A 114 0.06 -18.62 -6.54
N HIS A 115 0.93 -19.43 -7.15
CA HIS A 115 2.16 -19.00 -7.80
C HIS A 115 2.28 -19.64 -9.18
N GLU A 116 2.97 -18.96 -10.08
CA GLU A 116 3.38 -19.50 -11.36
C GLU A 116 4.83 -19.10 -11.67
N GLY A 117 5.52 -19.96 -12.42
CA GLY A 117 6.88 -19.71 -12.88
C GLY A 117 7.94 -19.98 -11.82
N SER A 118 8.98 -19.15 -11.81
CA SER A 118 10.19 -19.29 -11.00
C SER A 118 10.56 -17.96 -10.35
N GLY A 119 11.66 -17.93 -9.58
CA GLY A 119 12.19 -16.70 -9.01
C GLY A 119 11.40 -16.16 -7.81
N VAL A 120 11.32 -14.83 -7.68
CA VAL A 120 10.71 -14.18 -6.50
C VAL A 120 9.25 -14.57 -6.31
N PRO A 121 8.40 -14.57 -7.36
CA PRO A 121 7.00 -14.96 -7.20
C PRO A 121 6.88 -16.36 -6.59
N ALA A 122 7.57 -17.36 -7.14
CA ALA A 122 7.52 -18.74 -6.67
C ALA A 122 8.01 -18.94 -5.22
N ASN A 123 8.88 -18.08 -4.72
CA ASN A 123 9.45 -18.18 -3.37
C ASN A 123 8.78 -17.26 -2.34
N THR A 124 7.81 -16.46 -2.76
CA THR A 124 7.09 -15.54 -1.87
C THR A 124 6.19 -16.34 -0.92
N ALA A 125 6.21 -16.03 0.38
CA ALA A 125 5.25 -16.53 1.37
C ALA A 125 4.38 -15.41 1.95
N PHE A 126 4.82 -14.15 1.85
CA PHE A 126 4.06 -12.97 2.25
C PHE A 126 4.33 -11.79 1.32
N ILE A 127 3.29 -10.99 1.06
CA ILE A 127 3.40 -9.73 0.32
C ILE A 127 2.89 -8.62 1.24
N ARG A 128 3.69 -7.59 1.43
CA ARG A 128 3.30 -6.42 2.21
C ARG A 128 3.14 -5.23 1.30
N ARG A 129 1.99 -4.56 1.40
CA ARG A 129 1.74 -3.24 0.82
C ARG A 129 1.81 -2.20 1.93
N ALA A 130 2.76 -1.28 1.85
CA ALA A 130 2.97 -0.22 2.82
C ALA A 130 3.25 1.12 2.12
N ASP A 131 3.44 2.18 2.91
CA ASP A 131 3.78 3.53 2.46
C ASP A 131 2.88 4.07 1.33
N THR A 132 1.60 3.69 1.39
CA THR A 132 0.61 4.07 0.38
C THR A 132 0.34 5.58 0.41
N LYS A 133 0.14 6.16 -0.78
CA LYS A 133 -0.29 7.54 -0.99
C LYS A 133 -1.41 7.55 -2.01
N GLY A 134 -2.54 8.20 -1.69
CA GLY A 134 -3.69 8.29 -2.59
C GLY A 134 -4.39 6.95 -2.85
N GLY A 135 -5.27 6.96 -3.85
CA GLY A 135 -6.02 5.80 -4.30
C GLY A 135 -7.33 5.53 -3.56
N ALA A 136 -7.66 6.25 -2.47
CA ALA A 136 -8.98 6.09 -1.85
C ALA A 136 -10.11 6.49 -2.82
N ALA A 137 -11.29 5.91 -2.61
CA ALA A 137 -12.48 6.25 -3.38
C ALA A 137 -12.79 7.77 -3.27
N PRO A 138 -13.31 8.41 -4.33
CA PRO A 138 -13.77 9.79 -4.22
C PRO A 138 -14.85 9.95 -3.15
N ALA A 139 -14.82 11.06 -2.42
CA ALA A 139 -15.81 11.34 -1.37
C ALA A 139 -17.19 11.78 -1.93
N ALA A 140 -17.23 12.19 -3.20
CA ALA A 140 -18.42 12.73 -3.87
C ALA A 140 -18.47 12.32 -5.34
N GLY A 141 -19.52 12.72 -6.05
CA GLY A 141 -19.66 12.52 -7.50
C GLY A 141 -20.18 11.15 -7.92
N CYS A 142 -20.61 10.31 -6.98
CA CYS A 142 -21.37 9.10 -7.32
C CYS A 142 -22.84 9.29 -6.92
N ASP A 143 -23.69 9.42 -7.93
CA ASP A 143 -25.13 9.60 -7.82
C ASP A 143 -25.85 8.96 -9.03
N ALA A 144 -27.16 9.18 -9.15
CA ALA A 144 -27.96 8.61 -10.23
C ALA A 144 -27.53 9.06 -11.63
N ALA A 145 -27.03 10.30 -11.78
CA ALA A 145 -26.58 10.82 -13.07
C ALA A 145 -25.24 10.20 -13.50
N HIS A 146 -24.40 9.84 -12.53
CA HIS A 146 -23.06 9.29 -12.76
C HIS A 146 -23.00 7.76 -12.63
N LYS A 147 -24.15 7.07 -12.57
CA LYS A 147 -24.21 5.60 -12.46
C LYS A 147 -23.45 4.93 -13.61
N GLY A 148 -22.50 4.06 -13.28
CA GLY A 148 -21.67 3.33 -14.24
C GLY A 148 -20.40 4.07 -14.67
N GLU A 149 -20.23 5.34 -14.28
CA GLU A 149 -18.98 6.06 -14.52
C GLU A 149 -17.82 5.43 -13.76
N GLN A 150 -16.61 5.64 -14.28
CA GLN A 150 -15.38 5.16 -13.67
C GLN A 150 -14.53 6.31 -13.13
N ALA A 151 -14.10 6.17 -11.88
CA ALA A 151 -13.08 7.01 -11.28
C ALA A 151 -11.75 6.24 -11.22
N ARG A 152 -10.69 6.80 -11.80
CA ARG A 152 -9.33 6.25 -11.78
C ARG A 152 -8.46 7.11 -10.88
N ILE A 153 -8.29 6.68 -9.63
CA ILE A 153 -7.62 7.48 -8.60
C ILE A 153 -6.18 7.04 -8.46
N ARG A 154 -5.24 7.96 -8.73
CA ARG A 154 -3.82 7.66 -8.66
C ARG A 154 -3.42 7.22 -7.25
N TYR A 155 -2.56 6.23 -7.18
CA TYR A 155 -1.92 5.80 -5.94
C TYR A 155 -0.46 5.44 -6.16
N TYR A 156 0.29 5.51 -5.06
CA TYR A 156 1.61 4.94 -4.92
C TYR A 156 1.63 3.95 -3.76
N ALA A 157 2.53 2.98 -3.81
CA ALA A 157 2.76 2.05 -2.70
C ALA A 157 4.17 1.47 -2.74
N LEU A 158 4.66 1.03 -1.58
CA LEU A 158 5.80 0.13 -1.47
C LEU A 158 5.28 -1.31 -1.37
N TYR A 159 5.75 -2.18 -2.25
CA TYR A 159 5.52 -3.62 -2.13
C TYR A 159 6.79 -4.34 -1.72
N GLN A 160 6.66 -5.18 -0.70
CA GLN A 160 7.73 -6.03 -0.19
C GLN A 160 7.29 -7.49 -0.25
N PHE A 161 8.10 -8.32 -0.89
CA PHE A 161 7.88 -9.76 -1.01
C PHE A 161 8.83 -10.48 -0.06
N PHE A 162 8.28 -11.33 0.81
CA PHE A 162 9.04 -12.06 1.81
C PHE A 162 8.93 -13.56 1.57
N GLY A 163 10.00 -14.28 1.88
CA GLY A 163 10.01 -15.75 1.89
C GLY A 163 9.37 -16.32 3.15
N ALA A 164 9.33 -17.64 3.26
CA ALA A 164 8.86 -18.31 4.48
C ALA A 164 9.74 -17.93 5.68
N ALA A 165 9.12 -17.69 6.84
CA ALA A 165 9.85 -17.52 8.08
C ALA A 165 10.61 -18.81 8.43
N LYS A 166 11.83 -18.64 8.95
CA LYS A 166 12.65 -19.74 9.46
C LYS A 166 12.34 -20.03 10.93
#